data_AF-A0A352Z0L2-F1
#
_entry.id   AF-A0A352Z0L2-F1
#
_cell.length_a   1.000
_cell.length_b   1.000
_cell.length_c   1.000
_cell.angle_alpha   90.00
_cell.angle_beta   90.00
_cell.angle_gamma   90.00
#
_symmetry.space_group_name_H-M   'P 1'
#
loop_
_entity.id
_entity.type
_entity.pdbx_description
1 polymer ?
#
loop_
_entity_poly.entity_id
_entity_poly.type
_entity_poly.pdbx_seq_one_letter_code
_entity_poly.pdbx_strand_id
1 'polypeptide(L)'
;AIKKIPEVTGLSADEKSKYLGEVRTLRAWYYFCLVRYYGDVVFNTEVITDLAEVQRPRTSLVNIYDKIIVPDLEFAVNQSKLVDVRSTGRITKHVARAILADVYLTMAGYPYQEAKADTAKAWCVDGLWTMTQYPVNTPGSKDLLQKAKTQLDFLYGKYPIGDFTDLNKPEMDNKGGAIWQVQYLVGTSAHGAIQCFVPLSSHTTVLTTETGTIIPSLAYHGSYDPADKRIIDRNYFYYSDTYAAKYDVNEGPAGKFPLPFLYKYYDFQAMKVKGESGLNFNLYRYADILLMLTEVNWTLNQLGVSVPSADVVKGINEVRERAGLSTFANAGDVALKDIMSERAYELIFENKMLWDMRRTRQALVDGSGSFTRLENLVGHQPTSFNYKFSAKHILSPISVNEIANNVKVLQNYGWLPVQVGQ
;
A
#
# COMPACT_ATOMS: atom_id res chain seq x y z
N ALA A 1 5.36 10.66 -23.00
CA ALA A 1 4.97 9.35 -23.55
C ALA A 1 3.56 9.34 -24.15
N ILE A 2 2.48 9.60 -23.37
CA ILE A 2 1.08 9.55 -23.88
C ILE A 2 0.88 10.39 -25.15
N LYS A 3 1.37 11.63 -25.18
CA LYS A 3 1.32 12.51 -26.36
C LYS A 3 2.05 11.95 -27.59
N LYS A 4 3.13 11.19 -27.38
CA LYS A 4 4.08 10.80 -28.44
C LYS A 4 3.90 9.40 -29.01
N ILE A 5 3.43 8.43 -28.21
CA ILE A 5 3.21 7.05 -28.68
C ILE A 5 2.33 6.96 -29.94
N PRO A 6 1.22 7.72 -30.08
CA PRO A 6 0.40 7.69 -31.29
C PRO A 6 1.16 8.06 -32.57
N GLU A 7 2.12 8.98 -32.46
CA GLU A 7 2.91 9.54 -33.57
C GLU A 7 4.06 8.60 -34.03
N VAL A 8 4.42 7.58 -33.25
CA VAL A 8 5.56 6.70 -33.55
C VAL A 8 5.28 5.87 -34.80
N THR A 9 6.15 5.97 -35.81
CA THR A 9 6.13 5.11 -37.01
C THR A 9 6.72 3.73 -36.70
N GLY A 10 6.28 2.69 -37.41
CA GLY A 10 6.80 1.32 -37.24
C GLY A 10 6.18 0.51 -36.08
N LEU A 11 5.33 1.11 -35.24
CA LEU A 11 4.53 0.36 -34.26
C LEU A 11 3.13 0.07 -34.78
N SER A 12 2.66 -1.16 -34.58
CA SER A 12 1.27 -1.54 -34.83
C SER A 12 0.29 -0.80 -33.91
N ALA A 13 -0.99 -0.76 -34.29
CA ALA A 13 -2.04 -0.18 -33.44
C ALA A 13 -2.14 -0.89 -32.08
N ASP A 14 -1.95 -2.22 -32.06
CA ASP A 14 -2.02 -3.00 -30.83
C ASP A 14 -0.82 -2.74 -29.92
N GLU A 15 0.39 -2.57 -30.46
CA GLU A 15 1.55 -2.18 -29.66
C GLU A 15 1.39 -0.77 -29.08
N LYS A 16 0.91 0.19 -29.87
CA LYS A 16 0.61 1.55 -29.39
C LYS A 16 -0.41 1.51 -28.26
N SER A 17 -1.48 0.73 -28.42
CA SER A 17 -2.53 0.58 -27.40
C SER A 17 -1.98 -0.07 -26.12
N LYS A 18 -1.12 -1.09 -26.24
CA LYS A 18 -0.42 -1.72 -25.11
C LYS A 18 0.44 -0.69 -24.35
N TYR A 19 1.31 0.05 -25.04
CA TYR A 19 2.17 1.04 -24.40
C TYR A 19 1.39 2.21 -23.77
N LEU A 20 0.29 2.62 -24.40
CA LEU A 20 -0.63 3.59 -23.79
C LEU A 20 -1.26 3.04 -22.51
N GLY A 21 -1.65 1.76 -22.49
CA GLY A 21 -2.14 1.07 -21.29
C GLY A 21 -1.10 1.04 -20.16
N GLU A 22 0.16 0.73 -20.47
CA GLU A 22 1.26 0.73 -19.49
C GLU A 22 1.45 2.13 -18.87
N VAL A 23 1.60 3.15 -19.71
CA VAL A 23 1.90 4.52 -19.25
C VAL A 23 0.72 5.16 -18.53
N ARG A 24 -0.53 4.92 -18.97
CA ARG A 24 -1.72 5.40 -18.27
C ARG A 24 -1.89 4.72 -16.91
N THR A 25 -1.61 3.43 -16.80
CA THR A 25 -1.60 2.73 -15.50
C THR A 25 -0.59 3.36 -14.54
N LEU A 26 0.63 3.66 -15.01
CA LEU A 26 1.63 4.35 -14.20
C LEU A 26 1.17 5.75 -13.79
N ARG A 27 0.61 6.54 -14.73
CA ARG A 27 0.06 7.87 -14.41
C ARG A 27 -1.01 7.79 -13.33
N ALA A 28 -1.97 6.86 -13.47
CA ALA A 28 -2.99 6.63 -12.48
C ALA A 28 -2.41 6.23 -11.12
N TRP A 29 -1.43 5.33 -11.08
CA TRP A 29 -0.79 4.89 -9.84
C TRP A 29 -0.05 6.04 -9.13
N TYR A 30 0.70 6.87 -9.88
CA TYR A 30 1.36 8.05 -9.30
C TYR A 30 0.35 9.06 -8.75
N TYR A 31 -0.70 9.38 -9.50
CA TYR A 31 -1.77 10.24 -9.00
C TYR A 31 -2.47 9.63 -7.79
N PHE A 32 -2.69 8.32 -7.76
CA PHE A 32 -3.28 7.62 -6.63
C PHE A 32 -2.41 7.67 -5.37
N CYS A 33 -1.09 7.58 -5.51
CA CYS A 33 -0.16 7.87 -4.41
C CYS A 33 -0.29 9.32 -3.95
N LEU A 34 -0.22 10.28 -4.88
CA LEU A 34 -0.29 11.70 -4.58
C LEU A 34 -1.58 12.10 -3.84
N VAL A 35 -2.76 11.67 -4.29
CA VAL A 35 -4.04 12.03 -3.65
C VAL A 35 -4.21 11.40 -2.26
N ARG A 36 -3.67 10.20 -2.03
CA ARG A 36 -3.71 9.56 -0.70
C ARG A 36 -2.80 10.26 0.30
N TYR A 37 -1.68 10.81 -0.16
CA TYR A 37 -0.80 11.64 0.67
C TYR A 37 -1.38 13.03 0.90
N TYR A 38 -1.72 13.74 -0.17
CA TYR A 38 -1.90 15.18 -0.15
C TYR A 38 -3.34 15.64 -0.35
N GLY A 39 -4.27 14.76 -0.71
CA GLY A 39 -5.65 15.14 -1.06
C GLY A 39 -5.68 15.82 -2.42
N ASP A 40 -6.04 17.10 -2.47
CA ASP A 40 -6.07 17.87 -3.71
C ASP A 40 -4.64 17.97 -4.29
N VAL A 41 -4.47 17.86 -5.61
CA VAL A 41 -3.13 17.95 -6.24
C VAL A 41 -3.23 18.63 -7.60
N VAL A 42 -2.10 19.12 -8.11
CA VAL A 42 -2.07 19.79 -9.42
C VAL A 42 -2.50 18.81 -10.51
N PHE A 43 -3.52 19.17 -11.28
CA PHE A 43 -3.94 18.43 -12.47
C PHE A 43 -3.00 18.77 -13.62
N ASN A 44 -2.20 17.80 -14.05
CA ASN A 44 -1.40 17.93 -15.26
C ASN A 44 -1.40 16.65 -16.11
N THR A 45 -2.06 16.72 -17.26
CA THR A 45 -2.08 15.65 -18.26
C THR A 45 -1.33 16.00 -19.54
N GLU A 46 -0.84 17.23 -19.65
CA GLU A 46 -0.14 17.76 -20.82
C GLU A 46 1.37 17.84 -20.58
N VAL A 47 2.12 17.84 -21.68
CA VAL A 47 3.56 18.10 -21.63
C VAL A 47 3.75 19.58 -21.33
N ILE A 48 4.39 19.88 -20.20
CA ILE A 48 4.80 21.25 -19.86
C ILE A 48 5.92 21.64 -20.81
N THR A 49 5.75 22.74 -21.54
CA THR A 49 6.74 23.28 -22.48
C THR A 49 7.32 24.63 -22.05
N ASP A 50 6.72 25.28 -21.05
CA ASP A 50 7.22 26.52 -20.48
C ASP A 50 7.06 26.58 -18.96
N LEU A 51 7.76 27.52 -18.31
CA LEU A 51 7.72 27.68 -16.85
C LEU A 51 6.41 28.31 -16.34
N ALA A 52 5.70 29.08 -17.17
CA ALA A 52 4.45 29.72 -16.76
C ALA A 52 3.32 28.69 -16.62
N GLU A 53 3.34 27.62 -17.43
CA GLU A 53 2.44 26.47 -17.36
C GLU A 53 2.57 25.69 -16.04
N VAL A 54 3.66 25.87 -15.26
CA VAL A 54 3.85 25.23 -13.97
C VAL A 54 2.99 25.87 -12.87
N GLN A 55 2.62 27.14 -13.01
CA GLN A 55 1.83 27.90 -12.02
C GLN A 55 0.34 27.51 -12.07
N ARG A 56 -0.01 26.38 -11.44
CA ARG A 56 -1.37 25.82 -11.43
C ARG A 56 -1.89 25.60 -10.00
N PRO A 57 -3.15 25.93 -9.71
CA PRO A 57 -3.75 25.57 -8.44
C PRO A 57 -3.89 24.04 -8.32
N ARG A 58 -4.06 23.58 -7.09
CA ARG A 58 -4.46 22.20 -6.83
C ARG A 58 -5.90 21.98 -7.32
N THR A 59 -6.15 20.81 -7.87
CA THR A 59 -7.47 20.33 -8.28
C THR A 59 -7.99 19.36 -7.23
N SER A 60 -9.30 19.40 -6.96
CA SER A 60 -9.91 18.57 -5.92
C SER A 60 -9.59 17.09 -6.11
N LEU A 61 -9.37 16.37 -5.00
CA LEU A 61 -9.08 14.93 -5.03
C LEU A 61 -10.16 14.16 -5.80
N VAL A 62 -11.42 14.56 -5.66
CA VAL A 62 -12.56 13.96 -6.38
C VAL A 62 -12.36 14.05 -7.88
N ASN A 63 -11.98 15.22 -8.40
CA ASN A 63 -11.71 15.40 -9.82
C ASN A 63 -10.47 14.63 -10.29
N ILE A 64 -9.43 14.50 -9.45
CA ILE A 64 -8.24 13.70 -9.81
C ILE A 64 -8.62 12.21 -9.96
N TYR A 65 -9.43 11.67 -9.05
CA TYR A 65 -9.98 10.31 -9.19
C TYR A 65 -10.85 10.18 -10.45
N ASP A 66 -11.87 11.05 -10.58
CA ASP A 66 -12.92 10.94 -11.59
C ASP A 66 -12.42 11.24 -13.02
N LYS A 67 -11.36 12.05 -13.17
CA LYS A 67 -10.89 12.53 -14.49
C LYS A 67 -9.54 11.95 -14.93
N ILE A 68 -8.74 11.40 -14.02
CA ILE A 68 -7.44 10.80 -14.35
C ILE A 68 -7.40 9.33 -13.93
N ILE A 69 -7.44 9.06 -12.62
CA ILE A 69 -7.08 7.75 -12.06
C ILE A 69 -8.01 6.66 -12.59
N VAL A 70 -9.32 6.83 -12.42
CA VAL A 70 -10.31 5.83 -12.84
C VAL A 70 -10.32 5.67 -14.37
N PRO A 71 -10.45 6.74 -15.18
CA PRO A 71 -10.44 6.60 -16.64
C PRO A 71 -9.18 5.94 -17.20
N ASP A 72 -8.00 6.22 -16.64
CA ASP A 72 -6.74 5.62 -17.10
C ASP A 72 -6.67 4.12 -16.81
N LEU A 73 -7.10 3.70 -15.62
CA LEU A 73 -7.10 2.29 -15.23
C LEU A 73 -8.21 1.50 -15.95
N GLU A 74 -9.40 2.08 -16.14
CA GLU A 74 -10.46 1.45 -16.92
C GLU A 74 -10.06 1.31 -18.39
N PHE A 75 -9.38 2.32 -18.96
CA PHE A 75 -8.78 2.18 -20.29
C PHE A 75 -7.79 1.01 -20.31
N ALA A 76 -6.86 0.96 -19.35
CA ALA A 76 -5.85 -0.10 -19.28
C ALA A 76 -6.48 -1.51 -19.20
N VAL A 77 -7.49 -1.71 -18.36
CA VAL A 77 -8.13 -3.02 -18.16
C VAL A 77 -9.04 -3.39 -19.35
N ASN A 78 -9.90 -2.46 -19.79
CA ASN A 78 -11.04 -2.79 -20.65
C ASN A 78 -10.80 -2.48 -22.13
N GLN A 79 -9.98 -1.48 -22.45
CA GLN A 79 -9.87 -0.95 -23.82
C GLN A 79 -8.47 -1.14 -24.42
N SER A 80 -7.45 -1.21 -23.58
CA SER A 80 -6.07 -1.34 -24.04
C SER A 80 -5.73 -2.77 -24.45
N LYS A 81 -4.60 -2.90 -25.16
CA LYS A 81 -4.01 -4.17 -25.57
C LYS A 81 -2.94 -4.69 -24.60
N LEU A 82 -3.01 -4.28 -23.34
CA LEU A 82 -2.23 -4.93 -22.28
C LEU A 82 -2.49 -6.43 -22.28
N VAL A 83 -1.42 -7.21 -22.09
CA VAL A 83 -1.52 -8.67 -21.99
C VAL A 83 -2.24 -9.07 -20.70
N ASP A 84 -3.10 -10.09 -20.78
CA ASP A 84 -3.89 -10.58 -19.64
C ASP A 84 -3.22 -11.78 -18.96
N VAL A 85 -2.05 -11.52 -18.40
CA VAL A 85 -1.18 -12.53 -17.77
C VAL A 85 -0.54 -11.99 -16.50
N ARG A 86 0.08 -12.89 -15.72
CA ARG A 86 0.95 -12.50 -14.60
C ARG A 86 2.10 -11.60 -15.09
N SER A 87 2.47 -10.61 -14.28
CA SER A 87 3.58 -9.71 -14.61
C SER A 87 4.93 -10.39 -14.43
N THR A 88 5.85 -10.11 -15.35
CA THR A 88 7.29 -10.40 -15.21
C THR A 88 8.09 -9.11 -14.96
N GLY A 89 7.46 -8.10 -14.37
CA GLY A 89 8.01 -6.77 -14.08
C GLY A 89 7.37 -5.62 -14.86
N ARG A 90 6.62 -5.92 -15.94
CA ARG A 90 5.86 -4.93 -16.72
C ARG A 90 4.41 -4.78 -16.26
N ILE A 91 3.78 -3.66 -16.57
CA ILE A 91 2.33 -3.51 -16.38
C ILE A 91 1.59 -4.51 -17.29
N THR A 92 0.73 -5.33 -16.68
CA THR A 92 -0.21 -6.22 -17.37
C THR A 92 -1.64 -5.88 -16.94
N LYS A 93 -2.66 -6.51 -17.54
CA LYS A 93 -4.04 -6.32 -17.07
C LYS A 93 -4.22 -6.76 -15.61
N HIS A 94 -3.51 -7.79 -15.16
CA HIS A 94 -3.55 -8.19 -13.74
C HIS A 94 -3.06 -7.06 -12.82
N VAL A 95 -1.96 -6.37 -13.20
CA VAL A 95 -1.44 -5.22 -12.44
C VAL A 95 -2.45 -4.07 -12.43
N ALA A 96 -3.00 -3.72 -13.60
CA ALA A 96 -3.99 -2.66 -13.72
C ALA A 96 -5.26 -2.97 -12.90
N ARG A 97 -5.72 -4.23 -12.89
CA ARG A 97 -6.85 -4.70 -12.06
C ARG A 97 -6.57 -4.58 -10.56
N ALA A 98 -5.37 -4.97 -10.11
CA ALA A 98 -5.00 -4.86 -8.70
C ALA A 98 -5.02 -3.40 -8.22
N ILE A 99 -4.46 -2.49 -9.02
CA ILE A 99 -4.48 -1.05 -8.72
C ILE A 99 -5.91 -0.51 -8.77
N LEU A 100 -6.70 -0.89 -9.78
CA LEU A 100 -8.09 -0.44 -9.92
C LEU A 100 -8.99 -0.90 -8.78
N ALA A 101 -8.77 -2.12 -8.27
CA ALA A 101 -9.44 -2.62 -7.08
C ALA A 101 -9.15 -1.76 -5.84
N ASP A 102 -7.87 -1.45 -5.58
CA ASP A 102 -7.46 -0.60 -4.44
C ASP A 102 -8.02 0.83 -4.59
N VAL A 103 -8.00 1.38 -5.81
CA VAL A 103 -8.60 2.68 -6.11
C VAL A 103 -10.10 2.67 -5.78
N TYR A 104 -10.85 1.68 -6.26
CA TYR A 104 -12.28 1.60 -6.00
C TYR A 104 -12.62 1.36 -4.53
N LEU A 105 -11.89 0.48 -3.85
CA LEU A 105 -12.04 0.25 -2.40
C LEU A 105 -11.72 1.53 -1.60
N THR A 106 -10.68 2.27 -1.99
CA THR A 106 -10.33 3.56 -1.38
C THR A 106 -11.43 4.60 -1.62
N MET A 107 -11.94 4.72 -2.85
CA MET A 107 -13.00 5.67 -3.19
C MET A 107 -14.34 5.33 -2.51
N ALA A 108 -14.59 4.06 -2.18
CA ALA A 108 -15.77 3.64 -1.43
C ALA A 108 -15.75 4.13 0.03
N GLY A 109 -14.58 4.52 0.55
CA GLY A 109 -14.39 5.10 1.87
C GLY A 109 -13.95 6.57 1.82
N TYR A 110 -13.05 6.92 2.73
CA TYR A 110 -12.60 8.29 2.95
C TYR A 110 -11.21 8.56 2.33
N PRO A 111 -10.86 9.83 2.04
CA PRO A 111 -11.71 11.04 2.11
C PRO A 111 -12.65 11.21 0.91
N TYR A 112 -12.65 10.31 -0.08
CA TYR A 112 -13.42 10.50 -1.31
C TYR A 112 -14.92 10.69 -1.07
N GLN A 113 -15.57 9.81 -0.29
CA GLN A 113 -17.01 9.93 -0.04
C GLN A 113 -17.38 11.22 0.70
N GLU A 114 -16.52 11.64 1.64
CA GLU A 114 -16.70 12.88 2.40
C GLU A 114 -16.57 14.10 1.48
N ALA A 115 -15.52 14.16 0.66
CA ALA A 115 -15.33 15.24 -0.31
C ALA A 115 -16.41 15.25 -1.41
N LYS A 116 -16.91 14.07 -1.82
CA LYS A 116 -17.95 13.94 -2.85
C LYS A 116 -19.31 14.42 -2.37
N ALA A 117 -19.58 14.40 -1.06
CA ALA A 117 -20.84 14.85 -0.49
C ALA A 117 -21.10 16.34 -0.74
N ASP A 118 -20.04 17.15 -0.88
CA ASP A 118 -20.14 18.56 -1.22
C ASP A 118 -18.85 19.03 -1.91
N THR A 119 -18.86 19.00 -3.25
CA THR A 119 -17.68 19.35 -4.06
C THR A 119 -17.38 20.85 -4.12
N ALA A 120 -18.21 21.70 -3.52
CA ALA A 120 -17.98 23.15 -3.48
C ALA A 120 -17.02 23.57 -2.35
N LYS A 121 -16.81 22.70 -1.36
CA LYS A 121 -15.95 22.98 -0.20
C LYS A 121 -14.46 22.78 -0.49
N ALA A 122 -13.62 23.59 0.16
CA ALA A 122 -12.16 23.46 0.13
C ALA A 122 -11.66 22.47 1.19
N TRP A 123 -12.12 21.21 1.12
CA TRP A 123 -11.89 20.19 2.16
C TRP A 123 -10.44 20.05 2.65
N CYS A 124 -9.48 20.09 1.73
CA CYS A 124 -8.06 19.93 2.06
C CYS A 124 -7.46 21.17 2.74
N VAL A 125 -7.94 22.37 2.41
CA VAL A 125 -7.47 23.64 2.97
C VAL A 125 -8.12 23.91 4.32
N ASP A 126 -9.43 23.65 4.42
CA ASP A 126 -10.24 23.95 5.60
C ASP A 126 -10.26 22.80 6.63
N GLY A 127 -9.79 21.61 6.26
CA GLY A 127 -9.65 20.47 7.17
C GLY A 127 -10.98 19.91 7.67
N LEU A 128 -12.01 19.90 6.82
CA LEU A 128 -13.40 19.59 7.18
C LEU A 128 -13.65 18.09 7.43
N TRP A 129 -12.60 17.31 7.69
CA TRP A 129 -12.63 15.86 7.86
C TRP A 129 -13.25 15.48 9.22
N THR A 130 -14.54 15.16 9.21
CA THR A 130 -15.34 14.87 10.42
C THR A 130 -16.03 13.51 10.37
N MET A 131 -16.21 12.92 9.19
CA MET A 131 -16.89 11.64 9.04
C MET A 131 -15.98 10.48 9.46
N THR A 132 -16.53 9.54 10.24
CA THR A 132 -15.78 8.37 10.74
C THR A 132 -16.48 7.02 10.55
N GLN A 133 -17.75 7.04 10.10
CA GLN A 133 -18.55 5.81 9.97
C GLN A 133 -18.09 4.99 8.77
N TYR A 134 -17.62 3.77 9.03
CA TYR A 134 -17.30 2.78 8.00
C TYR A 134 -18.05 1.47 8.28
N PRO A 135 -18.65 0.83 7.26
CA PRO A 135 -18.76 1.23 5.85
C PRO A 135 -19.55 2.52 5.59
N VAL A 136 -19.22 3.21 4.48
CA VAL A 136 -20.00 4.38 4.02
C VAL A 136 -21.24 3.91 3.28
N ASN A 137 -22.43 4.19 3.82
CA ASN A 137 -23.69 3.71 3.24
C ASN A 137 -24.29 4.70 2.22
N THR A 138 -23.66 4.82 1.05
CA THR A 138 -24.19 5.58 -0.09
C THR A 138 -24.32 4.68 -1.32
N PRO A 139 -25.24 4.98 -2.27
CA PRO A 139 -25.30 4.24 -3.53
C PRO A 139 -23.97 4.25 -4.29
N GLY A 140 -23.26 5.39 -4.29
CA GLY A 140 -21.95 5.52 -4.91
C GLY A 140 -20.88 4.63 -4.28
N SER A 141 -20.85 4.52 -2.94
CA SER A 141 -19.94 3.61 -2.26
C SER A 141 -20.22 2.14 -2.62
N LYS A 142 -21.49 1.72 -2.64
CA LYS A 142 -21.87 0.36 -3.04
C LYS A 142 -21.48 0.03 -4.49
N ASP A 143 -21.68 0.97 -5.43
CA ASP A 143 -21.24 0.81 -6.83
C ASP A 143 -19.73 0.64 -6.94
N LEU A 144 -18.95 1.47 -6.24
CA LEU A 144 -17.49 1.38 -6.21
C LEU A 144 -17.03 0.03 -5.62
N LEU A 145 -17.64 -0.43 -4.53
CA LEU A 145 -17.35 -1.73 -3.93
C LEU A 145 -17.65 -2.89 -4.89
N GLN A 146 -18.76 -2.82 -5.63
CA GLN A 146 -19.10 -3.84 -6.62
C GLN A 146 -18.06 -3.87 -7.76
N LYS A 147 -17.60 -2.69 -8.22
CA LYS A 147 -16.53 -2.58 -9.22
C LYS A 147 -15.19 -3.09 -8.70
N ALA A 148 -14.85 -2.83 -7.44
CA ALA A 148 -13.67 -3.39 -6.78
C ALA A 148 -13.77 -4.93 -6.74
N LYS A 149 -14.93 -5.46 -6.32
CA LYS A 149 -15.21 -6.90 -6.26
C LYS A 149 -14.96 -7.56 -7.62
N THR A 150 -15.45 -6.97 -8.71
CA THR A 150 -15.22 -7.50 -10.07
C THR A 150 -13.73 -7.67 -10.40
N GLN A 151 -12.88 -6.72 -9.99
CA GLN A 151 -11.44 -6.83 -10.26
C GLN A 151 -10.78 -7.89 -9.37
N LEU A 152 -11.19 -7.96 -8.10
CA LEU A 152 -10.62 -8.88 -7.11
C LEU A 152 -11.06 -10.33 -7.34
N ASP A 153 -12.33 -10.57 -7.68
CA ASP A 153 -12.84 -11.89 -8.06
C ASP A 153 -12.07 -12.44 -9.27
N PHE A 154 -11.74 -11.57 -10.24
CA PHE A 154 -10.92 -11.99 -11.38
C PHE A 154 -9.53 -12.47 -10.94
N LEU A 155 -8.91 -11.79 -9.97
CA LEU A 155 -7.56 -12.12 -9.50
C LEU A 155 -7.53 -13.29 -8.49
N TYR A 156 -8.65 -13.57 -7.83
CA TYR A 156 -8.80 -14.67 -6.90
C TYR A 156 -8.48 -16.02 -7.56
N GLY A 157 -7.66 -16.84 -6.90
CA GLY A 157 -7.17 -18.13 -7.38
C GLY A 157 -6.12 -18.07 -8.51
N LYS A 158 -5.77 -16.87 -9.01
CA LYS A 158 -4.79 -16.74 -10.11
C LYS A 158 -3.34 -16.74 -9.67
N TYR A 159 -3.06 -16.68 -8.37
CA TYR A 159 -1.73 -16.66 -7.77
C TYR A 159 -1.72 -17.56 -6.52
N PRO A 160 -0.60 -18.17 -6.15
CA PRO A 160 -0.47 -18.87 -4.88
C PRO A 160 -0.25 -17.88 -3.73
N ILE A 161 -0.72 -18.21 -2.51
CA ILE A 161 -0.40 -17.47 -1.29
C ILE A 161 1.10 -17.51 -0.95
N GLY A 162 1.77 -18.62 -1.27
CA GLY A 162 3.20 -18.82 -1.10
C GLY A 162 3.66 -18.91 0.35
N ASP A 163 4.97 -19.07 0.51
CA ASP A 163 5.62 -19.16 1.82
C ASP A 163 6.09 -17.79 2.32
N PHE A 164 6.24 -17.64 3.64
CA PHE A 164 6.72 -16.38 4.23
C PHE A 164 8.11 -15.98 3.71
N THR A 165 8.97 -16.96 3.46
CA THR A 165 10.35 -16.75 3.00
C THR A 165 10.47 -16.48 1.51
N ASP A 166 9.38 -16.54 0.73
CA ASP A 166 9.43 -16.14 -0.68
C ASP A 166 9.78 -14.65 -0.83
N LEU A 167 9.48 -13.85 0.19
CA LEU A 167 9.63 -12.39 0.17
C LEU A 167 11.07 -11.90 0.34
N ASN A 168 11.99 -12.77 0.78
CA ASN A 168 13.40 -12.44 0.99
C ASN A 168 14.35 -13.15 0.01
N LYS A 169 13.80 -13.72 -1.07
CA LYS A 169 14.50 -14.50 -2.08
C LYS A 169 14.45 -13.80 -3.43
N PRO A 170 15.57 -13.25 -3.94
CA PRO A 170 15.62 -12.65 -5.28
C PRO A 170 15.17 -13.61 -6.39
N GLU A 171 15.34 -14.93 -6.22
CA GLU A 171 14.86 -15.93 -7.18
C GLU A 171 13.33 -15.99 -7.31
N MET A 172 12.59 -15.42 -6.35
CA MET A 172 11.12 -15.31 -6.34
C MET A 172 10.62 -13.98 -6.91
N ASP A 173 11.51 -13.11 -7.37
CA ASP A 173 11.13 -11.85 -8.02
C ASP A 173 10.22 -12.10 -9.22
N ASN A 174 9.08 -11.39 -9.23
CA ASN A 174 7.97 -11.51 -10.17
C ASN A 174 7.34 -12.92 -10.27
N LYS A 175 7.53 -13.77 -9.25
CA LYS A 175 6.96 -15.13 -9.17
C LYS A 175 6.09 -15.30 -7.92
N GLY A 176 5.54 -16.51 -7.76
CA GLY A 176 4.70 -16.85 -6.62
C GLY A 176 3.49 -15.91 -6.52
N GLY A 177 3.30 -15.34 -5.33
CA GLY A 177 2.23 -14.38 -5.05
C GLY A 177 2.47 -12.96 -5.59
N ALA A 178 3.62 -12.64 -6.18
CA ALA A 178 3.91 -11.29 -6.67
C ALA A 178 3.01 -10.90 -7.85
N ILE A 179 2.39 -9.73 -7.78
CA ILE A 179 1.58 -9.16 -8.88
C ILE A 179 2.32 -7.99 -9.51
N TRP A 180 2.85 -7.08 -8.69
CA TRP A 180 3.66 -5.98 -9.17
C TRP A 180 4.68 -5.56 -8.11
N GLN A 181 5.91 -5.34 -8.55
CA GLN A 181 7.05 -5.01 -7.70
C GLN A 181 7.91 -3.91 -8.33
N VAL A 182 8.59 -3.14 -7.48
CA VAL A 182 9.74 -2.32 -7.90
C VAL A 182 10.89 -3.27 -8.25
N GLN A 183 11.48 -3.06 -9.42
CA GLN A 183 12.53 -3.93 -9.97
C GLN A 183 13.91 -3.41 -9.54
N TYR A 184 14.73 -4.28 -8.95
CA TYR A 184 16.13 -3.98 -8.62
C TYR A 184 17.08 -4.90 -9.39
N LEU A 185 18.27 -4.39 -9.68
CA LEU A 185 19.33 -5.13 -10.37
C LEU A 185 20.68 -4.69 -9.84
N VAL A 186 21.41 -5.62 -9.24
CA VAL A 186 22.78 -5.41 -8.73
C VAL A 186 23.67 -4.81 -9.82
N GLY A 187 24.50 -3.83 -9.46
CA GLY A 187 25.35 -3.08 -10.40
C GLY A 187 24.64 -2.04 -11.27
N THR A 188 23.30 -1.98 -11.28
CA THR A 188 22.51 -0.92 -11.96
C THR A 188 21.74 -0.07 -10.97
N SER A 189 20.89 -0.70 -10.15
CA SER A 189 20.13 -0.08 -9.08
C SER A 189 19.86 -1.15 -8.03
N ALA A 190 20.68 -1.17 -6.98
CA ALA A 190 20.52 -2.10 -5.87
C ALA A 190 19.40 -1.65 -4.92
N HIS A 191 18.78 -2.61 -4.25
CA HIS A 191 17.73 -2.35 -3.29
C HIS A 191 18.31 -1.78 -1.98
N GLY A 192 18.32 -0.44 -1.87
CA GLY A 192 18.91 0.25 -0.73
C GLY A 192 18.13 0.12 0.59
N ALA A 193 16.85 -0.29 0.59
CA ALA A 193 16.07 -0.36 1.82
C ALA A 193 16.47 -1.52 2.74
N ILE A 194 17.23 -2.50 2.24
CA ILE A 194 17.67 -3.65 3.05
C ILE A 194 18.44 -3.21 4.30
N GLN A 195 19.21 -2.11 4.21
CA GLN A 195 19.99 -1.55 5.33
C GLN A 195 19.12 -0.97 6.45
N CYS A 196 17.84 -0.71 6.17
CA CYS A 196 16.88 -0.18 7.14
C CYS A 196 16.34 -1.26 8.08
N PHE A 197 16.42 -2.53 7.67
CA PHE A 197 15.88 -3.67 8.40
C PHE A 197 16.91 -4.39 9.28
N VAL A 198 18.18 -4.01 9.17
CA VAL A 198 19.31 -4.55 9.96
C VAL A 198 19.52 -3.68 11.21
N PRO A 199 19.80 -4.27 12.40
CA PRO A 199 20.08 -3.48 13.60
C PRO A 199 21.22 -2.47 13.38
N LEU A 200 21.05 -1.27 13.93
CA LEU A 200 22.01 -0.19 13.82
C LEU A 200 23.39 -0.63 14.30
N SER A 201 24.39 -0.53 13.42
CA SER A 201 25.78 -0.85 13.70
C SER A 201 25.96 -2.21 14.39
N SER A 202 25.19 -3.23 13.98
CA SER A 202 25.31 -4.57 14.55
C SER A 202 26.63 -5.24 14.19
N HIS A 203 27.25 -4.81 13.09
CA HIS A 203 28.40 -5.46 12.48
C HIS A 203 28.15 -6.94 12.21
N THR A 204 26.91 -7.34 11.97
CA THR A 204 26.58 -8.74 11.66
C THR A 204 26.51 -8.97 10.16
N THR A 205 26.49 -7.93 9.33
CA THR A 205 26.34 -8.02 7.87
C THR A 205 27.56 -7.47 7.14
N VAL A 206 27.76 -7.86 5.88
CA VAL A 206 28.85 -7.32 5.03
C VAL A 206 28.56 -5.92 4.50
N LEU A 207 27.37 -5.36 4.78
CA LEU A 207 26.97 -4.03 4.33
C LEU A 207 27.93 -2.95 4.85
N THR A 208 28.05 -1.87 4.10
CA THR A 208 28.84 -0.68 4.52
C THR A 208 28.08 0.15 5.55
N THR A 209 26.75 0.08 5.55
CA THR A 209 25.87 0.83 6.46
C THR A 209 24.75 -0.08 6.97
N GLU A 210 24.48 -0.02 8.27
CA GLU A 210 23.41 -0.74 8.95
C GLU A 210 22.66 0.30 9.80
N THR A 211 21.41 0.62 9.45
CA THR A 211 20.75 1.83 9.99
C THR A 211 19.67 1.55 11.04
N GLY A 212 19.04 0.38 11.02
CA GLY A 212 17.97 0.03 11.97
C GLY A 212 16.82 1.06 12.00
N THR A 213 16.44 1.62 10.85
CA THR A 213 15.47 2.72 10.78
C THR A 213 14.03 2.24 10.59
N ILE A 214 13.81 0.98 10.17
CA ILE A 214 12.48 0.40 10.02
C ILE A 214 12.37 -0.82 10.95
N ILE A 215 11.90 -0.56 12.17
CA ILE A 215 11.75 -1.55 13.24
C ILE A 215 10.29 -1.55 13.70
N PRO A 216 9.64 -2.72 13.85
CA PRO A 216 8.30 -2.77 14.45
C PRO A 216 8.34 -2.29 15.91
N SER A 217 7.29 -1.61 16.38
CA SER A 217 7.15 -1.35 17.81
C SER A 217 6.95 -2.67 18.56
N LEU A 218 7.44 -2.74 19.81
CA LEU A 218 7.21 -3.91 20.65
C LEU A 218 5.72 -4.17 20.92
N ALA A 219 4.92 -3.11 21.03
CA ALA A 219 3.47 -3.22 21.21
C ALA A 219 2.80 -3.88 20.00
N TYR A 220 3.17 -3.46 18.78
CA TYR A 220 2.68 -4.08 17.56
C TYR A 220 3.15 -5.54 17.43
N HIS A 221 4.44 -5.83 17.65
CA HIS A 221 4.95 -7.20 17.60
C HIS A 221 4.31 -8.10 18.67
N GLY A 222 4.11 -7.59 19.89
CA GLY A 222 3.44 -8.30 20.97
C GLY A 222 1.93 -8.51 20.75
N SER A 223 1.34 -7.86 19.75
CA SER A 223 -0.06 -8.03 19.38
C SER A 223 -0.32 -9.23 18.49
N TYR A 224 0.69 -9.92 17.96
CA TYR A 224 0.48 -11.16 17.21
C TYR A 224 0.02 -12.27 18.16
N ASP A 225 -0.85 -13.15 17.67
CA ASP A 225 -1.22 -14.38 18.38
C ASP A 225 0.05 -15.21 18.63
N PRO A 226 0.27 -15.75 19.85
CA PRO A 226 1.43 -16.60 20.14
C PRO A 226 1.59 -17.83 19.23
N ALA A 227 0.49 -18.32 18.63
CA ALA A 227 0.50 -19.41 17.66
C ALA A 227 0.80 -18.96 16.21
N ASP A 228 0.88 -17.65 15.96
CA ASP A 228 1.08 -17.12 14.62
C ASP A 228 2.46 -17.46 14.06
N LYS A 229 2.49 -18.17 12.94
CA LYS A 229 3.74 -18.58 12.30
C LYS A 229 4.58 -17.39 11.82
N ARG A 230 4.00 -16.21 11.60
CA ARG A 230 4.75 -15.01 11.15
C ARG A 230 5.80 -14.57 12.16
N ILE A 231 5.55 -14.76 13.45
CA ILE A 231 6.48 -14.39 14.54
C ILE A 231 7.52 -15.45 14.88
N ILE A 232 7.46 -16.62 14.25
CA ILE A 232 8.54 -17.61 14.33
C ILE A 232 9.82 -16.99 13.74
N ASP A 233 10.96 -17.22 14.41
CA ASP A 233 12.27 -16.74 13.98
C ASP A 233 12.54 -17.10 12.53
N ARG A 234 12.98 -16.10 11.76
CA ARG A 234 13.28 -16.16 10.32
C ARG A 234 12.08 -16.44 9.40
N ASN A 235 10.85 -16.18 9.86
CA ASN A 235 9.71 -15.93 8.98
C ASN A 235 9.61 -14.43 8.64
N TYR A 236 8.75 -13.66 9.32
CA TYR A 236 8.72 -12.20 9.13
C TYR A 236 9.74 -11.47 9.98
N PHE A 237 10.08 -12.03 11.13
CA PHE A 237 10.99 -11.42 12.08
C PHE A 237 12.17 -12.32 12.38
N TYR A 238 13.26 -11.72 12.82
CA TYR A 238 14.39 -12.43 13.38
C TYR A 238 14.87 -11.73 14.65
N TYR A 239 15.41 -12.52 15.57
CA TYR A 239 15.75 -12.06 16.92
C TYR A 239 17.24 -12.15 17.23
N SER A 240 18.02 -12.72 16.32
CA SER A 240 19.47 -12.89 16.42
C SER A 240 20.02 -13.10 15.01
N ASP A 241 21.30 -12.81 14.81
CA ASP A 241 21.99 -13.10 13.56
C ASP A 241 22.79 -14.41 13.64
N THR A 242 23.07 -15.03 12.49
CA THR A 242 23.91 -16.23 12.38
C THR A 242 25.38 -15.96 12.68
N TYR A 243 25.85 -14.71 12.60
CA TYR A 243 27.24 -14.32 12.86
C TYR A 243 27.29 -13.21 13.93
N ALA A 244 28.17 -13.34 14.92
CA ALA A 244 28.37 -12.35 15.97
C ALA A 244 29.27 -11.17 15.53
N ALA A 245 30.18 -11.38 14.58
CA ALA A 245 31.01 -10.33 14.00
C ALA A 245 31.06 -10.36 12.47
N LYS A 246 31.40 -9.20 11.90
CA LYS A 246 31.51 -8.98 10.47
C LYS A 246 32.70 -9.78 9.94
N TYR A 247 32.44 -10.63 8.96
CA TYR A 247 33.44 -11.44 8.26
C TYR A 247 34.02 -12.65 9.03
N ASP A 248 33.50 -12.99 10.22
CA ASP A 248 33.90 -14.24 10.90
C ASP A 248 32.79 -15.31 10.81
N VAL A 249 33.01 -16.29 9.93
CA VAL A 249 32.10 -17.44 9.73
C VAL A 249 32.23 -18.50 10.82
N ASN A 250 33.26 -18.41 11.68
CA ASN A 250 33.50 -19.34 12.79
C ASN A 250 32.95 -18.81 14.12
N GLU A 251 32.57 -17.53 14.17
CA GLU A 251 31.88 -16.99 15.33
C GLU A 251 30.46 -17.53 15.42
N GLY A 252 30.01 -17.78 16.65
CA GLY A 252 28.64 -18.19 16.94
C GLY A 252 27.62 -17.13 16.54
N PRO A 253 26.32 -17.45 16.66
CA PRO A 253 25.27 -16.48 16.39
C PRO A 253 25.45 -15.22 17.25
N ALA A 254 25.11 -14.06 16.70
CA ALA A 254 25.02 -12.84 17.48
C ALA A 254 24.06 -13.06 18.65
N GLY A 255 24.34 -12.39 19.77
CA GLY A 255 23.43 -12.35 20.90
C GLY A 255 22.03 -11.89 20.48
N LYS A 256 21.02 -12.28 21.26
CA LYS A 256 19.64 -11.89 20.99
C LYS A 256 19.54 -10.36 20.96
N PHE A 257 18.94 -9.83 19.90
CA PHE A 257 18.67 -8.41 19.77
C PHE A 257 17.64 -7.95 20.80
N PRO A 258 17.70 -6.68 21.24
CA PRO A 258 16.72 -6.13 22.17
C PRO A 258 15.32 -5.94 21.54
N LEU A 259 15.24 -5.96 20.20
CA LEU A 259 14.02 -5.75 19.41
C LEU A 259 13.91 -6.82 18.32
N PRO A 260 12.69 -7.17 17.88
CA PRO A 260 12.48 -7.95 16.67
C PRO A 260 12.83 -7.11 15.44
N PHE A 261 13.69 -7.63 14.58
CA PHE A 261 14.03 -7.01 13.29
C PHE A 261 13.33 -7.73 12.13
N LEU A 262 13.18 -7.06 10.99
CA LEU A 262 12.40 -7.58 9.87
C LEU A 262 13.24 -8.54 9.01
N TYR A 263 12.85 -9.81 8.99
CA TYR A 263 13.46 -10.85 8.16
C TYR A 263 12.81 -10.98 6.77
N LYS A 264 11.61 -10.41 6.63
CA LYS A 264 10.78 -10.43 5.41
C LYS A 264 11.48 -9.90 4.16
N TYR A 265 12.43 -8.99 4.30
CA TYR A 265 13.27 -8.45 3.22
C TYR A 265 14.77 -8.68 3.46
N TYR A 266 15.11 -9.71 4.24
CA TYR A 266 16.49 -10.06 4.55
C TYR A 266 17.08 -10.94 3.44
N ASP A 267 17.61 -10.30 2.39
CA ASP A 267 18.34 -10.99 1.32
C ASP A 267 19.67 -11.53 1.87
N PHE A 268 19.72 -12.83 2.19
CA PHE A 268 20.90 -13.45 2.79
C PHE A 268 22.17 -13.23 1.98
N GLN A 269 22.09 -13.31 0.64
CA GLN A 269 23.26 -13.16 -0.22
C GLN A 269 23.78 -11.72 -0.18
N ALA A 270 22.89 -10.74 -0.16
CA ALA A 270 23.28 -9.34 0.05
C ALA A 270 23.91 -9.13 1.43
N MET A 271 23.26 -9.65 2.48
CA MET A 271 23.66 -9.41 3.86
C MET A 271 24.97 -10.10 4.25
N LYS A 272 25.27 -11.28 3.69
CA LYS A 272 26.40 -12.11 4.14
C LYS A 272 27.56 -12.22 3.16
N VAL A 273 27.35 -11.92 1.89
CA VAL A 273 28.35 -12.21 0.84
C VAL A 273 28.63 -10.99 -0.02
N LYS A 274 27.59 -10.38 -0.61
CA LYS A 274 27.75 -9.45 -1.73
C LYS A 274 27.75 -7.98 -1.33
N GLY A 275 27.08 -7.61 -0.24
CA GLY A 275 26.92 -6.21 0.17
C GLY A 275 25.90 -5.40 -0.64
N GLU A 276 25.26 -6.00 -1.64
CA GLU A 276 24.24 -5.38 -2.50
C GLU A 276 23.10 -6.38 -2.75
N SER A 277 21.86 -5.89 -2.73
CA SER A 277 20.68 -6.70 -2.99
C SER A 277 20.02 -6.37 -4.33
N GLY A 278 19.63 -7.42 -5.04
CA GLY A 278 18.75 -7.33 -6.20
C GLY A 278 17.29 -7.64 -5.88
N LEU A 279 16.93 -7.86 -4.61
CA LEU A 279 15.60 -8.28 -4.19
C LEU A 279 14.55 -7.22 -4.53
N ASN A 280 13.49 -7.59 -5.24
CA ASN A 280 12.40 -6.68 -5.57
C ASN A 280 11.56 -6.26 -4.34
N PHE A 281 10.94 -5.08 -4.42
CA PHE A 281 10.02 -4.60 -3.39
C PHE A 281 8.56 -4.70 -3.84
N ASN A 282 7.71 -5.36 -3.04
CA ASN A 282 6.31 -5.59 -3.38
C ASN A 282 5.47 -4.31 -3.32
N LEU A 283 4.72 -4.04 -4.39
CA LEU A 283 3.67 -3.02 -4.42
C LEU A 283 2.29 -3.65 -4.31
N TYR A 284 2.07 -4.77 -5.01
CA TYR A 284 0.88 -5.62 -4.87
C TYR A 284 1.27 -7.09 -4.96
N ARG A 285 0.67 -7.89 -4.09
CA ARG A 285 0.81 -9.35 -4.08
C ARG A 285 -0.50 -10.02 -3.68
N TYR A 286 -0.59 -11.32 -3.87
CA TYR A 286 -1.84 -12.05 -3.76
C TYR A 286 -2.49 -11.98 -2.37
N ALA A 287 -1.73 -11.97 -1.27
CA ALA A 287 -2.31 -11.78 0.06
C ALA A 287 -3.04 -10.44 0.22
N ASP A 288 -2.56 -9.37 -0.43
CA ASP A 288 -3.25 -8.07 -0.45
C ASP A 288 -4.58 -8.18 -1.21
N ILE A 289 -4.60 -8.91 -2.35
CA ILE A 289 -5.83 -9.20 -3.10
C ILE A 289 -6.84 -9.96 -2.25
N LEU A 290 -6.41 -11.01 -1.55
CA LEU A 290 -7.27 -11.82 -0.69
C LEU A 290 -7.91 -10.99 0.43
N LEU A 291 -7.13 -10.13 1.07
CA LEU A 291 -7.61 -9.31 2.17
C LEU A 291 -8.47 -8.14 1.69
N MET A 292 -8.15 -7.52 0.54
CA MET A 292 -9.04 -6.55 -0.10
C MET A 292 -10.36 -7.19 -0.52
N LEU A 293 -10.34 -8.42 -1.05
CA LEU A 293 -11.55 -9.15 -1.45
C LEU A 293 -12.44 -9.46 -0.25
N THR A 294 -11.82 -9.91 0.85
CA THR A 294 -12.50 -10.12 2.13
C THR A 294 -13.18 -8.84 2.58
N GLU A 295 -12.45 -7.71 2.57
CA GLU A 295 -12.98 -6.43 2.99
C GLU A 295 -14.13 -5.95 2.12
N VAL A 296 -14.01 -6.02 0.80
CA VAL A 296 -15.08 -5.64 -0.13
C VAL A 296 -16.33 -6.47 0.09
N ASN A 297 -16.19 -7.79 0.21
CA ASN A 297 -17.31 -8.71 0.43
C ASN A 297 -17.97 -8.48 1.79
N TRP A 298 -17.17 -8.31 2.85
CA TRP A 298 -17.65 -7.96 4.17
C TRP A 298 -18.42 -6.63 4.16
N THR A 299 -17.85 -5.60 3.53
CA THR A 299 -18.42 -4.25 3.44
C THR A 299 -19.77 -4.27 2.70
N LEU A 300 -19.84 -4.96 1.57
CA LEU A 300 -21.09 -5.16 0.81
C LEU A 300 -22.16 -5.86 1.67
N ASN A 301 -21.78 -6.92 2.39
CA ASN A 301 -22.68 -7.64 3.30
C ASN A 301 -23.20 -6.74 4.43
N GLN A 302 -22.34 -5.96 5.10
CA GLN A 302 -22.76 -5.00 6.13
C GLN A 302 -23.69 -3.91 5.59
N LEU A 303 -23.57 -3.59 4.30
CA LEU A 303 -24.42 -2.61 3.61
C LEU A 303 -25.72 -3.22 3.03
N GLY A 304 -26.05 -4.46 3.39
CA GLY A 304 -27.27 -5.15 3.00
C GLY A 304 -27.26 -5.70 1.57
N VAL A 305 -26.09 -5.77 0.91
CA VAL A 305 -25.93 -6.46 -0.37
C VAL A 305 -25.73 -7.94 -0.09
N SER A 306 -26.49 -8.81 -0.76
CA SER A 306 -26.38 -10.26 -0.57
C SER A 306 -25.01 -10.76 -1.04
N VAL A 307 -24.21 -11.30 -0.12
CA VAL A 307 -22.91 -11.91 -0.38
C VAL A 307 -22.89 -13.28 0.31
N PRO A 308 -22.54 -14.37 -0.39
CA PRO A 308 -22.43 -15.68 0.24
C PRO A 308 -21.43 -15.66 1.40
N SER A 309 -21.76 -16.34 2.50
CA SER A 309 -20.90 -16.42 3.68
C SER A 309 -19.47 -16.88 3.34
N ALA A 310 -19.35 -17.89 2.47
CA ALA A 310 -18.07 -18.39 1.98
C ALA A 310 -17.24 -17.34 1.22
N ASP A 311 -17.88 -16.43 0.47
CA ASP A 311 -17.19 -15.37 -0.26
C ASP A 311 -16.63 -14.29 0.67
N VAL A 312 -17.27 -14.05 1.82
CA VAL A 312 -16.78 -13.11 2.83
C VAL A 312 -15.51 -13.65 3.48
N VAL A 313 -15.48 -14.94 3.84
CA VAL A 313 -14.38 -15.51 4.66
C VAL A 313 -13.23 -16.12 3.85
N LYS A 314 -13.42 -16.44 2.56
CA LYS A 314 -12.41 -17.20 1.79
C LYS A 314 -11.02 -16.58 1.76
N GLY A 315 -10.94 -15.26 1.56
CA GLY A 315 -9.64 -14.58 1.39
C GLY A 315 -8.84 -14.53 2.68
N ILE A 316 -9.49 -14.10 3.77
CA ILE A 316 -8.86 -14.01 5.09
C ILE A 316 -8.51 -15.40 5.64
N ASN A 317 -9.33 -16.42 5.38
CA ASN A 317 -9.04 -17.79 5.81
C ASN A 317 -7.80 -18.35 5.12
N GLU A 318 -7.58 -18.11 3.82
CA GLU A 318 -6.36 -18.56 3.15
C GLU A 318 -5.10 -17.96 3.79
N VAL A 319 -5.14 -16.67 4.17
CA VAL A 319 -4.03 -16.02 4.88
C VAL A 319 -3.83 -16.61 6.28
N ARG A 320 -4.91 -16.83 7.02
CA ARG A 320 -4.91 -17.35 8.39
C ARG A 320 -4.44 -18.80 8.48
N GLU A 321 -4.90 -19.66 7.58
CA GLU A 321 -4.45 -21.05 7.47
C GLU A 321 -2.94 -21.12 7.26
N ARG A 322 -2.41 -20.31 6.34
CA ARG A 322 -0.97 -20.20 6.11
C ARG A 322 -0.23 -19.72 7.36
N ALA A 323 -0.82 -18.77 8.10
CA ALA A 323 -0.32 -18.31 9.39
C ALA A 323 -0.47 -19.31 10.55
N GLY A 324 -1.13 -20.46 10.34
CA GLY A 324 -1.38 -21.45 11.39
C GLY A 324 -2.45 -21.02 12.40
N LEU A 325 -3.29 -20.08 12.04
CA LEU A 325 -4.36 -19.54 12.88
C LEU A 325 -5.71 -20.21 12.57
N SER A 326 -6.64 -20.14 13.52
CA SER A 326 -8.01 -20.63 13.35
C SER A 326 -8.75 -19.83 12.27
N THR A 327 -9.51 -20.51 11.42
CA THR A 327 -10.33 -19.89 10.38
C THR A 327 -11.69 -19.42 10.90
N PHE A 328 -12.31 -18.50 10.17
CA PHE A 328 -13.68 -18.07 10.40
C PHE A 328 -14.65 -18.99 9.66
N ALA A 329 -15.68 -19.47 10.36
CA ALA A 329 -16.65 -20.39 9.77
C ALA A 329 -17.68 -19.64 8.90
N ASN A 330 -18.12 -18.46 9.35
CA ASN A 330 -19.19 -17.69 8.72
C ASN A 330 -18.86 -16.20 8.61
N ALA A 331 -19.56 -15.50 7.72
CA ALA A 331 -19.46 -14.05 7.57
C ALA A 331 -19.73 -13.27 8.87
N GLY A 332 -20.63 -13.79 9.73
CA GLY A 332 -20.94 -13.18 11.03
C GLY A 332 -19.80 -13.26 12.05
N ASP A 333 -18.81 -14.12 11.81
CA ASP A 333 -17.66 -14.31 12.71
C ASP A 333 -16.52 -13.32 12.41
N VAL A 334 -16.61 -12.56 11.31
CA VAL A 334 -15.59 -11.60 10.87
C VAL A 334 -16.05 -10.17 11.12
N ALA A 335 -15.26 -9.40 11.84
CA ALA A 335 -15.43 -7.95 11.98
C ALA A 335 -14.36 -7.16 11.20
N LEU A 336 -14.61 -5.86 11.00
CA LEU A 336 -13.62 -4.95 10.42
C LEU A 336 -12.27 -4.99 11.15
N LYS A 337 -12.30 -5.15 12.49
CA LYS A 337 -11.09 -5.28 13.31
C LYS A 337 -10.25 -6.45 12.84
N ASP A 338 -10.85 -7.60 12.57
CA ASP A 338 -10.13 -8.82 12.17
C ASP A 338 -9.51 -8.63 10.78
N ILE A 339 -10.24 -8.02 9.85
CA ILE A 339 -9.75 -7.70 8.51
C ILE A 339 -8.58 -6.73 8.57
N MET A 340 -8.72 -5.61 9.29
CA MET A 340 -7.66 -4.61 9.44
C MET A 340 -6.44 -5.18 10.19
N SER A 341 -6.67 -6.01 11.21
CA SER A 341 -5.61 -6.70 11.96
C SER A 341 -4.83 -7.63 11.05
N GLU A 342 -5.52 -8.49 10.30
CA GLU A 342 -4.88 -9.45 9.39
C GLU A 342 -4.10 -8.73 8.29
N ARG A 343 -4.62 -7.61 7.74
CA ARG A 343 -3.88 -6.73 6.83
C ARG A 343 -2.64 -6.14 7.48
N ALA A 344 -2.75 -5.65 8.71
CA ALA A 344 -1.62 -5.09 9.43
C ALA A 344 -0.53 -6.16 9.64
N TYR A 345 -0.89 -7.36 10.10
CA TYR A 345 0.03 -8.47 10.36
C TYR A 345 0.70 -9.02 9.10
N GLU A 346 -0.09 -9.26 8.06
CA GLU A 346 0.35 -9.85 6.80
C GLU A 346 1.20 -8.87 5.99
N LEU A 347 0.78 -7.61 5.93
CA LEU A 347 1.35 -6.59 5.05
C LEU A 347 2.28 -5.63 5.80
N ILE A 348 2.89 -6.09 6.91
CA ILE A 348 3.86 -5.31 7.67
C ILE A 348 4.95 -4.75 6.74
N PHE A 349 5.19 -3.45 6.87
CA PHE A 349 6.14 -2.66 6.09
C PHE A 349 5.98 -2.71 4.55
N GLU A 350 4.81 -3.11 4.05
CA GLU A 350 4.45 -3.06 2.62
C GLU A 350 3.70 -1.78 2.22
N ASN A 351 3.77 -0.74 3.06
CA ASN A 351 3.14 0.57 2.83
C ASN A 351 1.60 0.49 2.66
N LYS A 352 0.92 -0.31 3.49
CA LYS A 352 -0.55 -0.52 3.42
C LYS A 352 -1.32 0.09 4.59
N MET A 353 -0.86 -0.13 5.82
CA MET A 353 -1.60 0.16 7.06
C MET A 353 -2.08 1.62 7.15
N LEU A 354 -1.25 2.60 6.80
CA LEU A 354 -1.64 4.02 6.83
C LEU A 354 -2.84 4.30 5.91
N TRP A 355 -2.89 3.68 4.73
CA TRP A 355 -3.97 3.85 3.76
C TRP A 355 -5.25 3.21 4.24
N ASP A 356 -5.16 2.02 4.84
CA ASP A 356 -6.30 1.35 5.46
C ASP A 356 -6.90 2.24 6.56
N MET A 357 -6.07 2.76 7.47
CA MET A 357 -6.52 3.65 8.53
C MET A 357 -7.20 4.91 7.99
N ARG A 358 -6.61 5.55 6.97
CA ARG A 358 -7.15 6.79 6.38
C ARG A 358 -8.48 6.56 5.67
N ARG A 359 -8.63 5.45 4.92
CA ARG A 359 -9.83 5.18 4.12
C ARG A 359 -10.99 4.62 4.92
N THR A 360 -10.72 3.92 6.03
CA THR A 360 -11.77 3.48 6.96
C THR A 360 -12.04 4.50 8.06
N ARG A 361 -11.14 5.47 8.27
CA ARG A 361 -11.14 6.40 9.43
C ARG A 361 -11.03 5.67 10.78
N GLN A 362 -10.48 4.46 10.77
CA GLN A 362 -10.29 3.64 11.96
C GLN A 362 -8.79 3.42 12.24
N ALA A 363 -8.43 3.32 13.52
CA ALA A 363 -7.10 2.96 13.98
C ALA A 363 -7.15 1.67 14.80
N LEU A 364 -6.14 0.82 14.64
CA LEU A 364 -5.98 -0.37 15.47
C LEU A 364 -5.36 0.05 16.81
N VAL A 365 -5.92 -0.46 17.90
CA VAL A 365 -5.34 -0.30 19.23
C VAL A 365 -4.52 -1.54 19.56
N ASP A 366 -3.21 -1.36 19.71
CA ASP A 366 -2.26 -2.41 20.11
C ASP A 366 -2.77 -3.18 21.34
N GLY A 367 -2.42 -4.46 21.41
CA GLY A 367 -2.74 -5.33 22.54
C GLY A 367 -1.70 -6.43 22.71
N SER A 368 -2.00 -7.40 23.57
CA SER A 368 -1.13 -8.58 23.79
C SER A 368 -1.83 -9.80 23.24
N GLY A 369 -1.22 -10.46 22.25
CA GLY A 369 -1.81 -11.61 21.55
C GLY A 369 -2.87 -11.25 20.49
N SER A 370 -3.38 -10.02 20.49
CA SER A 370 -4.27 -9.48 19.45
C SER A 370 -4.37 -7.95 19.52
N PHE A 371 -4.76 -7.28 18.45
CA PHE A 371 -5.31 -5.92 18.53
C PHE A 371 -6.65 -5.93 19.29
N THR A 372 -6.79 -5.03 20.27
CA THR A 372 -7.90 -5.05 21.23
C THR A 372 -9.21 -4.52 20.66
N ARG A 373 -9.16 -3.43 19.90
CA ARG A 373 -10.33 -2.76 19.31
C ARG A 373 -9.93 -1.86 18.14
N LEU A 374 -10.95 -1.32 17.47
CA LEU A 374 -10.82 -0.17 16.60
C LEU A 374 -11.22 1.11 17.33
N GLU A 375 -10.58 2.21 17.01
CA GLU A 375 -10.95 3.57 17.42
C GLU A 375 -11.04 4.48 16.21
N ASN A 376 -11.75 5.60 16.34
CA ASN A 376 -11.70 6.66 15.33
C ASN A 376 -10.26 7.13 15.16
N LEU A 377 -9.80 7.21 13.90
CA LEU A 377 -8.45 7.66 13.58
C LEU A 377 -8.19 9.05 14.15
N VAL A 378 -9.12 10.00 13.94
CA VAL A 378 -9.08 11.30 14.60
C VAL A 378 -9.44 11.12 16.07
N GLY A 379 -8.54 11.56 16.95
CA GLY A 379 -8.64 11.38 18.39
C GLY A 379 -7.81 10.23 18.94
N HIS A 380 -7.45 9.24 18.11
CA HIS A 380 -6.55 8.16 18.50
C HIS A 380 -5.13 8.69 18.75
N GLN A 381 -4.51 8.22 19.83
CA GLN A 381 -3.10 8.48 20.16
C GLN A 381 -2.36 7.15 20.20
N PRO A 382 -1.46 6.88 19.24
CA PRO A 382 -0.56 5.74 19.34
C PRO A 382 0.28 5.81 20.61
N THR A 383 0.56 4.67 21.22
CA THR A 383 1.33 4.59 22.49
C THR A 383 2.69 5.28 22.40
N SER A 384 3.36 5.20 21.24
CA SER A 384 4.67 5.82 21.03
C SER A 384 4.62 7.32 20.72
N PHE A 385 3.44 7.92 20.61
CA PHE A 385 3.25 9.31 20.17
C PHE A 385 2.79 10.15 21.36
N ASN A 386 3.32 11.38 21.47
CA ASN A 386 2.93 12.34 22.50
C ASN A 386 1.77 13.25 22.05
N TYR A 387 1.07 12.90 20.97
CA TYR A 387 -0.05 13.65 20.42
C TYR A 387 -1.13 12.73 19.87
N LYS A 388 -2.37 13.22 19.90
CA LYS A 388 -3.52 12.61 19.23
C LYS A 388 -3.54 13.00 17.77
N PHE A 389 -3.93 12.07 16.91
CA PHE A 389 -4.29 12.41 15.55
C PHE A 389 -5.50 13.35 15.52
N SER A 390 -5.52 14.22 14.54
CA SER A 390 -6.51 15.29 14.34
C SER A 390 -6.78 15.43 12.85
N ALA A 391 -7.72 16.30 12.47
CA ALA A 391 -8.03 16.53 11.05
C ALA A 391 -6.77 16.88 10.20
N LYS A 392 -5.81 17.60 10.79
CA LYS A 392 -4.50 17.89 10.18
C LYS A 392 -3.72 16.64 9.75
N HIS A 393 -3.82 15.55 10.51
CA HIS A 393 -3.04 14.33 10.29
C HIS A 393 -3.65 13.40 9.22
N ILE A 394 -4.84 13.73 8.71
CA ILE A 394 -5.47 12.99 7.62
C ILE A 394 -4.68 13.10 6.31
N LEU A 395 -4.05 14.24 6.07
CA LEU A 395 -3.23 14.50 4.89
C LEU A 395 -1.84 15.02 5.29
N SER A 396 -0.85 14.74 4.45
CA SER A 396 0.52 15.19 4.64
C SER A 396 0.68 16.67 4.25
N PRO A 397 1.66 17.39 4.81
CA PRO A 397 1.97 18.75 4.37
C PRO A 397 2.47 18.76 2.93
N ILE A 398 2.14 19.81 2.20
CA ILE A 398 2.78 20.15 0.93
C ILE A 398 4.18 20.69 1.22
N SER A 399 5.16 20.27 0.43
CA SER A 399 6.55 20.74 0.54
C SER A 399 6.64 22.26 0.39
N VAL A 400 7.42 22.90 1.26
CA VAL A 400 7.69 24.35 1.21
C VAL A 400 8.32 24.75 -0.13
N ASN A 401 9.20 23.89 -0.68
CA ASN A 401 9.83 24.15 -1.98
C ASN A 401 8.80 24.11 -3.11
N GLU A 402 7.82 23.21 -3.04
CA GLU A 402 6.74 23.15 -4.04
C GLU A 402 5.83 24.38 -3.97
N ILE A 403 5.52 24.85 -2.75
CA ILE A 403 4.76 26.09 -2.53
C ILE A 403 5.54 27.31 -3.07
N ALA A 404 6.85 27.37 -2.82
CA ALA A 404 7.70 28.45 -3.32
C ALA A 404 7.80 28.44 -4.85
N ASN A 405 7.88 27.26 -5.46
CA ASN A 405 7.97 27.09 -6.90
C ASN A 405 6.63 27.32 -7.61
N ASN A 406 5.50 27.04 -6.96
CA ASN A 406 4.16 27.24 -7.50
C ASN A 406 3.27 27.91 -6.44
N VAL A 407 3.22 29.23 -6.46
CA VAL A 407 2.54 30.04 -5.45
C VAL A 407 1.01 29.85 -5.44
N LYS A 408 0.45 29.18 -6.46
CA LYS A 408 -0.99 28.84 -6.52
C LYS A 408 -1.33 27.55 -5.75
N VAL A 409 -0.32 26.81 -5.29
CA VAL A 409 -0.50 25.61 -4.48
C VAL A 409 -0.67 26.04 -3.03
N LEU A 410 -1.88 25.84 -2.50
CA LEU A 410 -2.18 26.09 -1.08
C LEU A 410 -1.79 24.88 -0.22
N GLN A 411 -1.34 25.15 1.00
CA GLN A 411 -1.02 24.15 2.01
C GLN A 411 -2.29 23.39 2.47
N ASN A 412 -2.09 22.18 3.00
CA ASN A 412 -3.13 21.41 3.67
C ASN A 412 -3.41 21.96 5.08
N TYR A 413 -4.65 21.82 5.53
CA TYR A 413 -5.11 22.31 6.83
C TYR A 413 -4.16 22.03 7.99
N GLY A 414 -3.87 23.08 8.77
CA GLY A 414 -3.08 22.99 10.00
C GLY A 414 -1.58 22.80 9.81
N TRP A 415 -1.07 22.66 8.59
CA TRP A 415 0.37 22.60 8.30
C TRP A 415 0.92 24.00 7.97
N LEU A 416 2.23 24.19 8.20
CA LEU A 416 2.96 25.39 7.81
C LEU A 416 3.56 25.22 6.39
N PRO A 417 3.78 26.30 5.63
CA PRO A 417 3.43 27.69 5.93
C PRO A 417 1.93 27.97 5.77
N VAL A 418 1.40 28.89 6.57
CA VAL A 418 0.06 29.44 6.34
C VAL A 418 0.18 30.52 5.25
N GLN A 419 -0.54 30.34 4.14
CA GLN A 419 -0.48 31.23 2.98
C GLN A 419 -1.63 32.25 3.00
N VAL A 420 -1.41 33.44 2.44
CA VAL A 420 -2.44 34.47 2.32
C VAL A 420 -3.59 33.95 1.45
N GLY A 421 -4.80 33.88 1.99
CA GLY A 421 -5.98 33.32 1.32
C GLY A 421 -6.34 31.89 1.75
N GLN A 422 -5.62 31.30 2.70
CA GLN A 422 -6.10 30.17 3.53
C GLN A 422 -6.99 30.64 4.69
#